data_AF-A0A3M1W6D0-F1
#
_entry.id   AF-A0A3M1W6D0-F1
#
_cell.length_a   1.000
_cell.length_b   1.000
_cell.length_c   1.000
_cell.angle_alpha   90.00
_cell.angle_beta   90.00
_cell.angle_gamma   90.00
#
_symmetry.space_group_name_H-M   'P 1'
#
loop_
_entity.id
_entity.type
_entity.pdbx_description
1 polymer ?
#
loop_
_entity_poly.entity_id
_entity_poly.type
_entity_poly.pdbx_seq_one_letter_code
_entity_poly.pdbx_strand_id
1 'polypeptide(L)'
;MATEVISSSESQGFSCSRFVLSTVEEVAVGFKVGQKVVYPNHGIGIIEEICTREVCDGESSVFYHMRILSTNSRVMVPVNNVEEVGLRPPISSKECARLLKALADDFVEPASDWKDRYKTFLEKMQTGDIFEVAEVLKTLAYLNQIKPLSFREKRLFEKARYLIVSEIALVSRKPAEQIDPKVENALRSACQKHFARNGKARAAAASTK
;
A
#
# COMPACT_ATOMS: atom_id res chain seq x y z
N MET A 1 14.34 -1.02 -12.24
CA MET A 1 13.74 0.34 -12.31
C MET A 1 12.37 0.25 -12.96
N ALA A 2 11.29 0.54 -12.24
CA ALA A 2 9.94 0.64 -12.81
C ALA A 2 9.81 1.98 -13.56
N THR A 3 9.45 1.96 -14.84
CA THR A 3 9.21 3.17 -15.62
C THR A 3 7.76 3.61 -15.44
N GLU A 4 7.53 4.72 -14.74
CA GLU A 4 6.25 5.43 -14.78
C GLU A 4 6.14 6.14 -16.13
N VAL A 5 5.24 5.67 -17.00
CA VAL A 5 4.89 6.39 -18.23
C VAL A 5 3.77 7.37 -17.90
N ILE A 6 4.13 8.65 -17.73
CA ILE A 6 3.17 9.76 -17.61
C ILE A 6 2.59 9.99 -19.01
N SER A 7 1.31 9.66 -19.22
CA SER A 7 0.65 9.87 -20.50
C SER A 7 0.26 11.33 -20.68
N SER A 8 1.08 12.08 -21.42
CA SER A 8 0.58 13.23 -22.19
C SER A 8 -0.08 12.73 -23.46
N SER A 9 -1.23 13.32 -23.76
CA SER A 9 -2.08 13.04 -24.92
C SER A 9 -1.31 13.07 -26.24
N GLU A 10 -1.18 11.93 -26.89
CA GLU A 10 -0.99 11.89 -28.34
C GLU A 10 -1.62 10.62 -28.93
N SER A 11 -2.66 10.84 -29.71
CA SER A 11 -3.31 9.89 -30.58
C SER A 11 -2.35 9.48 -31.69
N GLN A 12 -1.54 8.45 -31.45
CA GLN A 12 -0.89 7.70 -32.52
C GLN A 12 -1.26 6.23 -32.35
N GLY A 13 -1.82 5.68 -33.43
CA GLY A 13 -2.39 4.34 -33.47
C GLY A 13 -1.34 3.31 -33.07
N PHE A 14 -1.53 2.70 -31.91
CA PHE A 14 -0.90 1.45 -31.54
C PHE A 14 -1.53 0.35 -32.40
N SER A 15 -1.03 0.23 -33.63
CA SER A 15 -1.22 -0.96 -34.44
C SER A 15 -0.53 -2.11 -33.71
N CYS A 16 -1.30 -2.80 -32.86
CA CYS A 16 -0.99 -4.14 -32.41
C CYS A 16 -0.95 -5.00 -33.68
N SER A 17 0.24 -5.11 -34.26
CA SER A 17 0.51 -5.98 -35.39
C SER A 17 0.04 -7.36 -35.01
N ARG A 18 -1.02 -7.77 -35.69
CA ARG A 18 -1.70 -9.04 -35.61
C ARG A 18 -0.68 -10.15 -35.87
N PHE A 19 -0.07 -10.67 -34.81
CA PHE A 19 0.75 -11.88 -34.85
C PHE A 19 0.11 -12.94 -33.98
N VAL A 20 -0.64 -13.79 -34.68
CA VAL A 20 -0.81 -15.22 -34.48
C VAL A 20 -1.04 -15.71 -33.05
N LEU A 21 -2.27 -16.19 -32.82
CA LEU A 21 -2.60 -17.29 -31.91
C LEU A 21 -1.56 -18.41 -32.07
N SER A 22 -0.48 -18.33 -31.31
CA SER A 22 0.43 -19.44 -31.07
C SER A 22 0.54 -19.54 -29.56
N THR A 23 0.24 -20.74 -29.09
CA THR A 23 0.39 -21.23 -27.72
C THR A 23 1.45 -20.46 -26.94
N VAL A 24 1.02 -19.52 -26.10
CA VAL A 24 1.88 -19.04 -25.02
C VAL A 24 2.20 -20.26 -24.18
N GLU A 25 3.44 -20.72 -24.30
CA GLU A 25 4.07 -21.62 -23.35
C GLU A 25 3.60 -21.24 -21.95
N GLU A 26 3.23 -22.25 -21.17
CA GLU A 26 3.03 -22.14 -19.72
C GLU A 26 4.36 -21.75 -19.06
N VAL A 27 4.82 -20.52 -19.29
CA VAL A 27 5.63 -19.83 -18.31
C VAL A 27 4.72 -19.76 -17.10
N ALA A 28 5.15 -20.33 -15.97
CA ALA A 28 4.43 -20.23 -14.71
C ALA A 28 4.46 -18.76 -14.24
N VAL A 29 3.68 -17.91 -14.89
CA VAL A 29 3.61 -16.49 -14.62
C VAL A 29 2.83 -16.35 -13.30
N GLY A 30 3.51 -15.88 -12.25
CA GLY A 30 2.98 -15.87 -10.88
C GLY A 30 1.63 -15.15 -10.73
N PHE A 31 1.32 -14.21 -11.62
CA PHE A 31 0.04 -13.52 -11.67
C PHE A 31 -0.66 -13.67 -13.03
N LYS A 32 -1.99 -13.61 -13.02
CA LYS A 32 -2.85 -13.79 -14.21
C LYS A 32 -3.50 -12.48 -14.67
N VAL A 33 -3.84 -12.39 -15.95
CA VAL A 33 -4.64 -11.29 -16.49
C VAL A 33 -5.99 -11.21 -15.77
N GLY A 34 -6.40 -9.99 -15.41
CA GLY A 34 -7.60 -9.71 -14.62
C GLY A 34 -7.41 -9.87 -13.10
N GLN A 35 -6.25 -10.39 -12.65
CA GLN A 35 -5.95 -10.49 -11.23
C GLN A 35 -5.68 -9.11 -10.63
N LYS A 36 -6.19 -8.91 -9.41
CA LYS A 36 -5.92 -7.71 -8.62
C LYS A 36 -4.65 -7.92 -7.82
N VAL A 37 -3.78 -6.93 -7.83
CA VAL A 37 -2.48 -6.92 -7.18
C VAL A 37 -2.31 -5.61 -6.41
N VAL A 38 -1.42 -5.60 -5.43
CA VAL A 38 -1.06 -4.39 -4.67
C VAL A 38 0.34 -4.00 -5.07
N TYR A 39 0.48 -2.75 -5.52
CA TYR A 39 1.75 -2.11 -5.80
C TYR A 39 2.07 -1.14 -4.65
N PRO A 40 3.19 -1.33 -3.91
CA PRO A 40 3.55 -0.48 -2.78
C PRO A 40 3.49 1.00 -3.17
N ASN A 41 3.06 1.84 -2.24
CA ASN A 41 2.92 3.29 -2.42
C ASN A 41 1.87 3.77 -3.45
N HIS A 42 1.35 2.92 -4.33
CA HIS A 42 0.37 3.29 -5.37
C HIS A 42 -1.02 2.71 -5.07
N GLY A 43 -1.05 1.56 -4.40
CA GLY A 43 -2.27 0.87 -3.99
C GLY A 43 -2.62 -0.28 -4.91
N ILE A 44 -3.92 -0.48 -5.15
CA ILE A 44 -4.41 -1.63 -5.90
C ILE A 44 -4.28 -1.38 -7.40
N GLY A 45 -3.72 -2.36 -8.10
CA GLY A 45 -3.70 -2.45 -9.56
C GLY A 45 -4.43 -3.69 -10.07
N ILE A 46 -4.75 -3.69 -11.37
CA ILE A 46 -5.28 -4.84 -12.11
C ILE A 46 -4.34 -5.13 -13.27
N ILE A 47 -3.97 -6.40 -13.44
CA ILE A 47 -3.18 -6.83 -14.60
C ILE A 47 -4.11 -6.82 -15.82
N GLU A 48 -3.81 -5.97 -16.79
CA GLU A 48 -4.56 -5.88 -18.05
C GLU A 48 -4.02 -6.85 -19.09
N GLU A 49 -2.70 -7.00 -19.15
CA GLU A 49 -2.04 -7.79 -20.18
C GLU A 49 -0.68 -8.31 -19.66
N ILE A 50 -0.24 -9.42 -20.24
CA ILE A 50 1.09 -9.99 -20.04
C ILE A 50 1.71 -10.07 -21.42
N CYS A 51 2.77 -9.28 -21.66
CA CYS A 51 3.41 -9.18 -22.97
C CYS A 51 4.85 -9.65 -22.87
N THR A 52 5.30 -10.42 -23.85
CA THR A 52 6.73 -10.72 -24.04
C THR A 52 7.31 -9.69 -25.01
N ARG A 53 8.43 -9.06 -24.65
CA ARG A 53 9.17 -8.16 -25.52
C ARG A 53 10.63 -8.60 -25.60
N GLU A 54 11.18 -8.56 -26.79
CA GLU A 54 12.63 -8.68 -27.00
C GLU A 54 13.29 -7.38 -26.53
N VAL A 55 14.22 -7.50 -25.60
CA VAL A 55 15.11 -6.42 -25.19
C VAL A 55 16.27 -6.37 -26.21
N CYS A 56 16.92 -5.21 -26.36
CA CYS A 56 17.90 -4.90 -27.40
C CYS A 56 19.04 -5.93 -27.61
N ASP A 57 19.24 -6.86 -26.66
CA ASP A 57 20.28 -7.91 -26.69
C ASP A 57 19.77 -9.28 -27.19
N GLY A 58 18.55 -9.36 -27.73
CA GLY A 58 17.96 -10.61 -28.26
C GLY A 58 17.34 -11.51 -27.18
N GLU A 59 17.33 -11.08 -25.91
CA GLU A 59 16.67 -11.77 -24.83
C GLU A 59 15.19 -11.37 -24.75
N SER A 60 14.29 -12.36 -24.80
CA SER A 60 12.86 -12.16 -24.57
C SER A 60 12.58 -12.02 -23.08
N SER A 61 12.09 -10.84 -22.67
CA SER A 61 11.63 -10.59 -21.30
C SER A 61 10.11 -10.48 -21.25
N VAL A 62 9.49 -11.05 -20.22
CA VAL A 62 8.05 -10.97 -19.99
C VAL A 62 7.75 -9.78 -19.08
N PHE A 63 6.71 -9.02 -19.41
CA PHE A 63 6.28 -7.83 -18.70
C PHE A 63 4.79 -7.91 -18.32
N TYR A 64 4.47 -7.50 -17.10
CA TYR A 64 3.11 -7.22 -16.66
C TYR A 64 2.73 -5.80 -17.03
N HIS A 65 1.67 -5.65 -17.81
CA HIS A 65 0.98 -4.39 -18.00
C HIS A 65 -0.18 -4.32 -17.01
N MET A 66 -0.07 -3.44 -16.01
CA MET A 66 -1.09 -3.25 -15.00
C MET A 66 -1.59 -1.82 -14.98
N ARG A 67 -2.87 -1.66 -14.62
CA ARG A 67 -3.49 -0.36 -14.38
C ARG A 67 -3.70 -0.17 -12.89
N ILE A 68 -3.21 0.96 -12.37
CA ILE A 68 -3.43 1.38 -10.99
C ILE A 68 -4.82 2.01 -10.87
N LEU A 69 -5.64 1.53 -9.93
CA LEU A 69 -7.02 1.98 -9.78
C LEU A 69 -7.14 3.40 -9.20
N SER A 70 -6.13 3.85 -8.46
CA SER A 70 -6.12 5.16 -7.79
C SER A 70 -5.95 6.32 -8.78
N THR A 71 -5.01 6.19 -9.70
CA THR A 71 -4.64 7.25 -10.67
C THR A 71 -5.04 6.93 -12.11
N ASN A 72 -5.60 5.74 -12.35
CA ASN A 72 -5.86 5.20 -13.69
C ASN A 72 -4.59 5.15 -14.58
N SER A 73 -3.40 5.15 -13.98
CA SER A 73 -2.13 5.09 -14.68
C SER A 73 -1.77 3.66 -15.06
N ARG A 74 -1.07 3.49 -16.18
CA ARG A 74 -0.54 2.20 -16.64
C ARG A 74 0.92 2.07 -16.25
N VAL A 75 1.27 0.95 -15.63
CA VAL A 75 2.63 0.62 -15.18
C VAL A 75 3.05 -0.69 -15.83
N MET A 76 4.29 -0.73 -16.30
CA MET A 76 4.90 -1.91 -16.88
C MET A 76 5.97 -2.45 -15.92
N VAL A 77 5.83 -3.70 -15.50
CA VAL A 77 6.74 -4.35 -14.53
C VAL A 77 7.32 -5.62 -15.15
N PRO A 78 8.66 -5.74 -15.31
CA PRO A 78 9.28 -6.99 -15.74
C PRO A 78 8.98 -8.13 -14.75
N VAL A 79 8.65 -9.33 -15.24
CA VAL A 79 8.36 -10.50 -14.39
C VAL A 79 9.53 -10.82 -13.45
N ASN A 80 10.76 -10.66 -13.94
CA ASN A 80 11.97 -10.91 -13.16
C ASN A 80 12.15 -9.91 -11.99
N ASN A 81 11.46 -8.77 -12.03
CA ASN A 81 11.61 -7.67 -11.06
C ASN A 81 10.46 -7.62 -10.03
N VAL A 82 9.54 -8.59 -10.05
CA VAL A 82 8.31 -8.60 -9.23
C VAL A 82 8.61 -8.54 -7.73
N GLU A 83 9.57 -9.33 -7.28
CA GLU A 83 9.95 -9.39 -5.86
C GLU A 83 10.64 -8.10 -5.42
N GLU A 84 11.53 -7.55 -6.25
CA GLU A 84 12.24 -6.30 -5.97
C GLU A 84 11.29 -5.09 -5.86
N VAL A 85 10.23 -5.06 -6.67
CA VAL A 85 9.22 -3.99 -6.59
C VAL A 85 8.17 -4.22 -5.51
N GLY A 86 8.18 -5.38 -4.84
CA GLY A 86 7.23 -5.71 -3.78
C GLY A 86 5.80 -5.92 -4.26
N LEU A 87 5.61 -6.40 -5.50
CA LEU A 87 4.27 -6.66 -6.03
C LEU A 87 3.66 -7.88 -5.32
N ARG A 88 2.49 -7.71 -4.71
CA ARG A 88 1.86 -8.77 -3.90
C ARG A 88 0.37 -8.95 -4.18
N PRO A 89 -0.22 -10.12 -3.87
CA PRO A 89 -1.67 -10.25 -3.83
C PRO A 89 -2.27 -9.41 -2.67
N PRO A 90 -3.54 -8.96 -2.81
CA PRO A 90 -4.29 -8.36 -1.71
C PRO A 90 -4.46 -9.34 -0.55
N ILE A 91 -4.56 -8.81 0.67
CA ILE A 91 -4.79 -9.61 1.87
C ILE A 91 -6.11 -10.40 1.83
N SER A 92 -6.18 -11.49 2.59
CA SER A 92 -7.40 -12.26 2.77
C SER A 92 -8.42 -11.58 3.69
N SER A 93 -9.68 -12.00 3.63
CA SER A 93 -10.73 -11.46 4.52
C SER A 93 -10.42 -11.69 6.02
N LYS A 94 -9.76 -12.80 6.36
CA LYS A 94 -9.29 -13.08 7.73
C LYS A 94 -8.23 -12.07 8.17
N GLU A 95 -7.30 -11.74 7.27
CA GLU A 95 -6.27 -10.74 7.52
C GLU A 95 -6.84 -9.32 7.60
N CYS A 96 -7.87 -8.97 6.83
CA CYS A 96 -8.58 -7.70 7.01
C CYS A 96 -9.15 -7.56 8.43
N ALA A 97 -9.73 -8.63 8.98
CA ALA A 97 -10.22 -8.61 10.35
C ALA A 97 -9.08 -8.46 11.37
N ARG A 98 -7.93 -9.09 11.12
CA ARG A 98 -6.71 -8.90 11.94
C ARG A 98 -6.16 -7.48 11.82
N LEU A 99 -6.17 -6.89 10.62
CA LEU A 99 -5.71 -5.53 10.36
C LEU A 99 -6.55 -4.50 11.13
N LEU A 100 -7.88 -4.63 11.10
CA LEU A 100 -8.77 -3.77 11.88
C LEU A 100 -8.53 -3.89 13.39
N LYS A 101 -8.24 -5.10 13.89
CA LYS A 101 -7.85 -5.30 15.29
C LYS A 101 -6.50 -4.63 15.59
N ALA A 102 -5.49 -4.84 14.75
CA ALA A 102 -4.16 -4.24 14.89
C ALA A 102 -4.17 -2.70 14.84
N LEU A 103 -5.11 -2.12 14.08
CA LEU A 103 -5.38 -0.68 14.05
C LEU A 103 -6.06 -0.16 15.32
N ALA A 104 -6.85 -0.99 16.00
CA ALA A 104 -7.53 -0.66 17.25
C ALA A 104 -6.70 -0.98 18.50
N ASP A 105 -5.61 -1.72 18.33
CA ASP A 105 -4.69 -2.08 19.40
C ASP A 105 -3.69 -0.96 19.69
N ASP A 106 -3.04 -1.11 20.85
CA ASP A 106 -2.03 -0.17 21.29
C ASP A 106 -0.80 -0.21 20.35
N PHE A 107 0.05 0.80 20.48
CA PHE A 107 1.26 0.93 19.67
C PHE A 107 2.46 1.36 20.52
N VAL A 108 3.63 1.18 19.93
CA VAL A 108 4.91 1.57 20.53
C VAL A 108 5.03 3.09 20.49
N GLU A 109 5.51 3.68 21.58
CA GLU A 109 5.74 5.12 21.67
C GLU A 109 6.66 5.56 20.50
N PRO A 110 6.29 6.60 19.73
CA PRO A 110 7.13 7.10 18.65
C PRO A 110 8.43 7.71 19.19
N ALA A 111 9.50 7.61 18.39
CA ALA A 111 10.76 8.29 18.68
C ALA A 111 10.56 9.82 18.81
N SER A 112 11.35 10.44 19.70
CA SER A 112 11.30 11.88 19.96
C SER A 112 11.78 12.72 18.76
N ASP A 113 12.76 12.21 18.00
CA ASP A 113 13.33 12.90 16.85
C ASP A 113 12.45 12.75 15.60
N TRP A 114 11.84 13.87 15.19
CA TRP A 114 10.87 13.89 14.09
C TRP A 114 11.47 13.47 12.73
N LYS A 115 12.76 13.75 12.48
CA LYS A 115 13.44 13.41 11.22
C LYS A 115 13.60 11.90 11.07
N ASP A 116 14.13 11.26 12.10
CA ASP A 116 14.37 9.82 12.10
C ASP A 116 13.06 9.05 12.14
N ARG A 117 12.07 9.56 12.88
CA ARG A 117 10.71 9.04 12.86
C ARG A 117 10.09 9.10 11.46
N TYR A 118 10.19 10.23 10.77
CA TYR A 118 9.63 10.37 9.42
C TYR A 118 10.34 9.45 8.42
N LYS A 119 11.68 9.31 8.52
CA LYS A 119 12.45 8.36 7.72
C LYS A 119 11.98 6.92 7.95
N THR A 120 11.82 6.52 9.21
CA THR A 120 11.31 5.20 9.60
C THR A 120 9.91 4.94 9.04
N PHE A 121 9.03 5.95 9.05
CA PHE A 121 7.69 5.82 8.46
C PHE A 121 7.72 5.65 6.94
N LEU A 122 8.65 6.32 6.25
CA LEU A 122 8.83 6.12 4.81
C LEU A 122 9.34 4.72 4.49
N GLU A 123 10.29 4.20 5.26
CA GLU A 123 10.81 2.83 5.11
C GLU A 123 9.68 1.81 5.30
N LYS A 124 8.88 1.93 6.37
CA LYS A 124 7.69 1.09 6.61
C LYS A 124 6.61 1.19 5.53
N MET A 125 6.52 2.30 4.81
CA MET A 125 5.59 2.44 3.68
C MET A 125 6.13 1.82 2.39
N GLN A 126 7.46 1.64 2.29
CA GLN A 126 8.13 1.03 1.14
C GLN A 126 8.18 -0.50 1.22
N THR A 127 8.19 -1.09 2.41
CA THR A 127 8.17 -2.55 2.59
C THR A 127 6.98 -3.23 1.91
N GLY A 128 5.87 -2.51 1.76
CA GLY A 128 4.65 -3.03 1.12
C GLY A 128 3.78 -3.88 2.04
N ASP A 129 4.20 -4.12 3.29
CA ASP A 129 3.38 -4.80 4.30
C ASP A 129 2.31 -3.85 4.84
N ILE A 130 1.05 -4.27 4.74
CA ILE A 130 -0.09 -3.49 5.22
C ILE A 130 -0.11 -3.35 6.75
N PHE A 131 0.48 -4.30 7.49
CA PHE A 131 0.55 -4.22 8.95
C PHE A 131 1.53 -3.13 9.40
N GLU A 132 2.66 -2.97 8.71
CA GLU A 132 3.59 -1.86 8.97
C GLU A 132 2.98 -0.51 8.61
N VAL A 133 2.28 -0.43 7.48
CA VAL A 133 1.52 0.77 7.09
C VAL A 133 0.45 1.11 8.15
N ALA A 134 -0.18 0.11 8.75
CA ALA A 134 -1.13 0.32 9.84
C ALA A 134 -0.47 0.89 11.11
N GLU A 135 0.77 0.49 11.41
CA GLU A 135 1.55 1.11 12.49
C GLU A 135 1.86 2.59 12.23
N VAL A 136 2.24 2.92 11.00
CA VAL A 136 2.47 4.31 10.61
C VAL A 136 1.18 5.12 10.76
N LEU A 137 0.04 4.60 10.28
CA LEU A 137 -1.24 5.29 10.33
C LEU A 137 -1.69 5.57 11.78
N LYS A 138 -1.64 4.57 12.68
CA LYS A 138 -2.05 4.76 14.08
C LYS A 138 -1.14 5.74 14.83
N THR A 139 0.16 5.67 14.57
CA THR A 139 1.12 6.58 15.20
C THR A 139 0.91 8.02 14.74
N LEU A 140 0.70 8.25 13.44
CA LEU A 140 0.37 9.58 12.91
C LEU A 140 -0.99 10.09 13.41
N ALA A 141 -1.99 9.21 13.56
CA ALA A 141 -3.29 9.56 14.13
C ALA A 141 -3.16 10.06 15.57
N TYR A 142 -2.34 9.37 16.38
CA TYR A 142 -2.05 9.78 17.76
C TYR A 142 -1.30 11.11 17.81
N LEU A 143 -0.25 11.26 17.00
CA LEU A 143 0.53 12.49 16.94
C LEU A 143 -0.35 13.70 16.59
N ASN A 144 -1.28 13.53 15.64
CA ASN A 144 -2.22 14.57 15.23
C ASN A 144 -3.14 15.05 16.37
N GLN A 145 -3.41 14.21 17.38
CA GLN A 145 -4.21 14.59 18.56
C GLN A 145 -3.40 15.40 19.57
N ILE A 146 -2.09 15.20 19.64
CA ILE A 146 -1.21 15.93 20.56
C ILE A 146 -0.76 17.25 19.93
N LYS A 147 -0.33 17.20 18.67
CA LYS A 147 0.20 18.34 17.92
C LYS A 147 -0.29 18.27 16.47
N PRO A 148 -0.60 19.41 15.85
CA PRO A 148 -0.95 19.42 14.43
C PRO A 148 0.22 18.87 13.59
N LEU A 149 -0.08 17.96 12.68
CA LEU A 149 0.92 17.35 11.80
C LEU A 149 1.50 18.40 10.83
N SER A 150 2.78 18.23 10.48
CA SER A 150 3.38 18.99 9.38
C SER A 150 2.76 18.60 8.04
N PHE A 151 2.91 19.45 7.01
CA PHE A 151 2.39 19.16 5.66
C PHE A 151 2.85 17.80 5.11
N ARG A 152 4.11 17.44 5.34
CA ARG A 152 4.68 16.16 4.88
C ARG A 152 4.06 14.97 5.61
N GLU A 153 3.94 15.07 6.94
CA GLU A 153 3.30 14.03 7.76
C GLU A 153 1.81 13.89 7.45
N LYS A 154 1.11 15.00 7.21
CA LYS A 154 -0.29 14.99 6.79
C LYS A 154 -0.48 14.27 5.46
N ARG A 155 0.35 14.57 4.46
CA ARG A 155 0.33 13.87 3.17
C ARG A 155 0.62 12.37 3.33
N LEU A 156 1.55 12.01 4.22
CA LEU A 156 1.86 10.62 4.52
C LEU A 156 0.69 9.91 5.23
N PHE A 157 0.03 10.58 6.17
CA PHE A 157 -1.16 10.10 6.86
C PHE A 157 -2.31 9.82 5.89
N GLU A 158 -2.62 10.77 5.01
CA GLU A 158 -3.66 10.62 3.97
C GLU A 158 -3.34 9.45 3.04
N LYS A 159 -2.06 9.30 2.64
CA LYS A 159 -1.60 8.18 1.80
C LYS A 159 -1.74 6.83 2.50
N ALA A 160 -1.28 6.71 3.75
CA ALA A 160 -1.39 5.48 4.53
C ALA A 160 -2.85 5.07 4.74
N ARG A 161 -3.72 6.06 5.05
CA ARG A 161 -5.17 5.87 5.17
C ARG A 161 -5.76 5.35 3.87
N TYR A 162 -5.42 5.96 2.73
CA TYR A 162 -5.90 5.54 1.42
C TYR A 162 -5.53 4.09 1.11
N LEU A 163 -4.28 3.68 1.34
CA LEU A 163 -3.82 2.31 1.09
C LEU A 163 -4.62 1.29 1.92
N ILE A 164 -4.80 1.54 3.21
CA ILE A 164 -5.53 0.64 4.11
C ILE A 164 -7.02 0.57 3.75
N VAL A 165 -7.67 1.71 3.54
CA VAL A 165 -9.11 1.77 3.24
C VAL A 165 -9.39 1.10 1.90
N SER A 166 -8.58 1.39 0.87
CA SER A 166 -8.75 0.79 -0.45
C SER A 166 -8.56 -0.72 -0.43
N GLU A 167 -7.58 -1.23 0.32
CA GLU A 167 -7.34 -2.67 0.45
C GLU A 167 -8.48 -3.39 1.19
N ILE A 168 -8.95 -2.84 2.31
CA ILE A 168 -10.09 -3.41 3.05
C ILE A 168 -11.37 -3.34 2.20
N ALA A 169 -11.60 -2.24 1.49
CA ALA A 169 -12.76 -2.06 0.60
C ALA A 169 -12.77 -3.11 -0.51
N LEU A 170 -11.61 -3.40 -1.10
CA LEU A 170 -11.45 -4.40 -2.13
C LEU A 170 -11.84 -5.79 -1.65
N VAL A 171 -11.29 -6.21 -0.52
CA VAL A 171 -11.48 -7.56 0.03
C VAL A 171 -12.89 -7.74 0.59
N SER A 172 -13.42 -6.69 1.23
CA SER A 172 -14.77 -6.68 1.79
C SER A 172 -15.86 -6.51 0.74
N ARG A 173 -15.50 -6.19 -0.51
CA ARG A 173 -16.42 -5.84 -1.61
C ARG A 173 -17.41 -4.76 -1.20
N LYS A 174 -16.94 -3.75 -0.48
CA LYS A 174 -17.72 -2.61 0.02
C LYS A 174 -17.10 -1.31 -0.45
N PRO A 175 -17.90 -0.25 -0.68
CA PRO A 175 -17.35 1.06 -1.03
C PRO A 175 -16.50 1.61 0.11
N ALA A 176 -15.49 2.41 -0.24
CA ALA A 176 -14.57 3.03 0.71
C ALA A 176 -15.29 3.82 1.81
N GLU A 177 -16.40 4.49 1.46
CA GLU A 177 -17.26 5.26 2.37
C GLU A 177 -17.81 4.45 3.55
N GLN A 178 -18.04 3.13 3.37
CA GLN A 178 -18.49 2.26 4.47
C GLN A 178 -17.33 1.73 5.32
N ILE A 179 -16.10 1.80 4.82
CA ILE A 179 -14.90 1.30 5.48
C ILE A 179 -14.20 2.41 6.26
N ASP A 180 -14.16 3.62 5.71
CA ASP A 180 -13.64 4.82 6.36
C ASP A 180 -14.06 4.99 7.82
N PRO A 181 -15.36 4.97 8.18
CA PRO A 181 -15.78 5.15 9.58
C PRO A 181 -15.31 4.00 10.48
N LYS A 182 -15.14 2.78 9.94
CA LYS A 182 -14.62 1.65 10.71
C LYS A 182 -13.14 1.82 11.05
N VAL A 183 -12.36 2.29 10.07
CA VAL A 183 -10.94 2.61 10.27
C VAL A 183 -10.80 3.77 11.25
N GLU A 184 -11.62 4.82 11.12
CA GLU A 184 -11.58 5.95 12.06
C GLU A 184 -11.92 5.55 13.50
N ASN A 185 -12.95 4.72 13.69
CA ASN A 185 -13.32 4.19 15.00
C ASN A 185 -12.21 3.31 15.61
N ALA A 186 -11.52 2.51 14.78
CA ALA A 186 -10.37 1.74 15.22
C ALA A 186 -9.22 2.66 15.69
N LEU A 187 -8.88 3.67 14.90
CA LEU A 187 -7.84 4.65 15.26
C LEU A 187 -8.17 5.40 16.54
N ARG A 188 -9.43 5.81 16.73
CA ARG A 188 -9.90 6.46 17.96
C ARG A 188 -9.71 5.55 19.17
N SER A 189 -10.04 4.26 19.02
CA SER A 189 -9.88 3.25 20.07
C SER A 189 -8.40 3.05 20.43
N ALA A 190 -7.51 2.98 19.44
CA ALA A 190 -6.08 2.87 19.66
C ALA A 190 -5.51 4.09 20.42
N CYS A 191 -5.91 5.30 20.03
CA CYS A 191 -5.48 6.52 20.72
C CYS A 191 -5.94 6.51 22.18
N GLN A 192 -7.21 6.17 22.46
CA GLN A 192 -7.74 6.08 23.82
C GLN A 192 -6.98 5.07 24.69
N LYS A 193 -6.71 3.86 24.15
CA LYS A 193 -5.92 2.83 24.85
C LYS A 193 -4.52 3.34 25.18
N HIS A 194 -3.86 4.00 24.24
CA HIS A 194 -2.51 4.52 24.41
C HIS A 194 -2.44 5.64 25.44
N PHE A 195 -3.40 6.59 25.43
CA PHE A 195 -3.50 7.61 26.47
C PHE A 195 -3.73 7.00 27.86
N ALA A 196 -4.58 5.97 27.97
CA ALA A 196 -4.82 5.28 29.22
C ALA A 196 -3.56 4.56 29.74
N ARG A 197 -2.77 3.93 28.85
CA ARG A 197 -1.48 3.31 29.21
C ARG A 197 -0.49 4.36 29.70
N ASN A 198 -0.31 5.45 28.94
CA ASN A 198 0.65 6.49 29.28
C ASN A 198 0.27 7.23 30.58
N GLY A 199 -1.02 7.39 30.85
CA GLY A 199 -1.53 7.89 32.14
C GLY A 199 -1.20 6.97 33.31
N LYS A 200 -1.41 5.65 33.16
CA LYS A 200 -1.07 4.65 34.19
C LYS A 200 0.44 4.56 34.43
N ALA A 201 1.26 4.57 33.38
CA ALA A 201 2.72 4.53 33.48
C ALA A 201 3.27 5.75 34.25
N ARG A 202 2.71 6.94 33.99
CA ARG A 202 3.08 8.17 34.73
C ARG A 202 2.66 8.11 36.21
N ALA A 203 1.46 7.60 36.51
CA ALA A 203 0.99 7.45 37.89
C ALA A 203 1.83 6.44 38.70
N ALA A 204 2.24 5.33 38.09
CA ALA A 204 3.11 4.34 38.72
C ALA A 204 4.54 4.88 38.98
N ALA A 205 5.09 5.66 38.03
CA ALA A 205 6.38 6.32 38.22
C ALA A 205 6.36 7.38 39.34
N ALA A 206 5.22 8.04 39.56
CA ALA A 206 5.05 9.04 40.61
C ALA A 206 4.87 8.44 42.02
N SER A 207 4.46 7.17 42.16
CA SER A 207 4.29 6.51 43.46
C SER A 207 5.55 5.79 43.97
N THR A 208 6.60 5.70 43.14
CA THR A 208 7.87 5.03 43.49
C THR A 208 8.93 6.04 43.98
N LYS A 209 8.50 7.25 44.38
CA LYS A 209 9.36 8.33 44.86
C LYS A 209 8.79 8.89 46.16
#